data_AF-A0A1S2INA6-F1
#
_entry.id   AF-A0A1S2INA6-F1
#
_cell.length_a   1.000
_cell.length_b   1.000
_cell.length_c   1.000
_cell.angle_alpha   90.00
_cell.angle_beta   90.00
_cell.angle_gamma   90.00
#
_symmetry.space_group_name_H-M   'P 1'
#
loop_
_entity.id
_entity.type
_entity.pdbx_description
1 polymer ?
#
loop_
_entity_poly.entity_id
_entity_poly.type
_entity_poly.pdbx_seq_one_letter_code
_entity_poly.pdbx_strand_id
1 'polypeptide(L)'
;MTSALILPTFFAGGDDAPPESQRLRWETSRQWQHSGRRWEMAEIHAVRAGVTRGRMTELVGRMAAAGEELGLACTAALEASRWRARWEEERAHMAARAMADLTAHYCLLVGHGLVNMTARLMHLRGETPYARASDGYAAAVVSPPFTEHGAWLAMNKASVKELRKDAAATGTPELIELAALLVTLEQNETWREVVGRRNTEFHRMRPQTIDGGVPQVNPWVLYSEETEEHEAVWQMDFGNPLNPFTPDVAQLVDESEVALEALVGTMVQWERGWQRSLVALNVTQTPEQAGK
;
A
#
# COMPACT_ATOMS: atom_id res chain seq x y z
N MET A 1 18.27 -10.09 -25.48
CA MET A 1 16.94 -10.48 -24.96
C MET A 1 17.13 -11.01 -23.56
N THR A 2 17.02 -10.15 -22.55
CA THR A 2 16.95 -10.56 -21.15
C THR A 2 15.50 -10.89 -20.87
N SER A 3 15.13 -12.18 -20.96
CA SER A 3 13.85 -12.64 -20.44
C SER A 3 13.80 -12.31 -18.96
N ALA A 4 12.93 -11.37 -18.57
CA ALA A 4 12.53 -11.27 -17.18
C ALA A 4 12.00 -12.65 -16.79
N LEU A 5 12.63 -13.27 -15.80
CA LEU A 5 12.14 -14.50 -15.19
C LEU A 5 10.80 -14.11 -14.53
N ILE A 6 9.70 -14.25 -15.26
CA ILE A 6 8.37 -14.22 -14.66
C ILE A 6 8.33 -15.51 -13.86
N LEU A 7 8.64 -15.40 -12.57
CA LEU A 7 8.24 -16.44 -11.66
C LEU A 7 6.72 -16.59 -11.87
N PRO A 8 6.19 -17.81 -12.04
CA PRO A 8 4.78 -18.07 -11.79
C PRO A 8 4.53 -17.91 -10.29
N THR A 9 4.81 -16.72 -9.76
CA THR A 9 4.46 -16.28 -8.43
C THR A 9 2.97 -16.00 -8.49
N PHE A 10 2.24 -17.08 -8.20
CA PHE A 10 0.95 -17.21 -7.55
C PHE A 10 0.17 -18.32 -8.22
N PHE A 11 -0.08 -19.38 -7.45
CA PHE A 11 -0.66 -20.68 -7.84
C PHE A 11 0.33 -21.57 -8.60
N ALA A 12 1.19 -22.26 -7.84
CA ALA A 12 1.87 -23.44 -8.33
C ALA A 12 0.81 -24.47 -8.81
N GLY A 13 0.61 -24.58 -10.11
CA GLY A 13 0.17 -25.81 -10.77
C GLY A 13 -1.29 -26.25 -10.62
N GLY A 14 -2.24 -25.36 -10.32
CA GLY A 14 -3.67 -25.67 -10.41
C GLY A 14 -4.31 -24.99 -11.62
N ASP A 15 -4.87 -25.77 -12.55
CA ASP A 15 -5.77 -25.26 -13.60
C ASP A 15 -7.15 -24.83 -13.04
N ASP A 16 -7.33 -24.92 -11.72
CA ASP A 16 -8.59 -24.59 -11.06
C ASP A 16 -8.81 -23.08 -11.04
N ALA A 17 -9.94 -22.66 -11.60
CA ALA A 17 -10.40 -21.28 -11.49
C ALA A 17 -10.56 -20.90 -10.00
N PRO A 18 -10.20 -19.66 -9.61
CA PRO A 18 -10.43 -19.21 -8.24
C PRO A 18 -11.93 -19.27 -7.90
N PRO A 19 -12.28 -19.47 -6.61
CA PRO A 19 -13.66 -19.33 -6.15
C PRO A 19 -14.28 -18.01 -6.62
N GLU A 20 -15.59 -17.98 -6.87
CA GLU A 20 -16.26 -16.78 -7.39
C GLU A 20 -16.10 -15.56 -6.46
N SER A 21 -16.14 -15.78 -5.14
CA SER A 21 -15.87 -14.76 -4.12
C SER A 21 -14.49 -14.13 -4.22
N GLN A 22 -13.57 -14.81 -4.90
CA GLN A 22 -12.16 -14.46 -5.02
C GLN A 22 -11.81 -13.94 -6.43
N ARG A 23 -12.66 -14.17 -7.43
CA ARG A 23 -12.42 -13.86 -8.84
C ARG A 23 -11.90 -12.44 -9.06
N LEU A 24 -12.56 -11.42 -8.49
CA LEU A 24 -12.17 -10.02 -8.70
C LEU A 24 -10.73 -9.73 -8.23
N ARG A 25 -10.32 -10.29 -7.08
CA ARG A 25 -8.98 -10.06 -6.52
C ARG A 25 -7.91 -10.68 -7.43
N TRP A 26 -8.17 -11.89 -7.93
CA TRP A 26 -7.30 -12.61 -8.88
C TRP A 26 -7.18 -11.90 -10.23
N GLU A 27 -8.32 -11.52 -10.81
CA GLU A 27 -8.34 -10.83 -12.10
C GLU A 27 -7.60 -9.50 -12.02
N THR A 28 -7.81 -8.74 -10.95
CA THR A 28 -7.10 -7.46 -10.71
C THR A 28 -5.59 -7.67 -10.59
N SER A 29 -5.14 -8.61 -9.74
CA SER A 29 -3.71 -8.94 -9.59
C SER A 29 -3.07 -9.33 -10.92
N ARG A 30 -3.69 -10.25 -11.66
CA ARG A 30 -3.20 -10.73 -12.95
C ARG A 30 -3.17 -9.62 -14.01
N GLN A 31 -4.22 -8.80 -14.07
CA GLN A 31 -4.32 -7.70 -15.02
C GLN A 31 -3.18 -6.69 -14.81
N TRP A 32 -2.93 -6.33 -13.56
CA TRP A 32 -1.84 -5.41 -13.18
C TRP A 32 -0.46 -6.01 -13.46
N GLN A 33 -0.24 -7.29 -13.11
CA GLN A 33 1.01 -7.99 -13.43
C GLN A 33 1.25 -8.03 -14.95
N HIS A 34 0.19 -8.21 -15.74
CA HIS A 34 0.27 -8.20 -17.21
C HIS A 34 0.56 -6.82 -17.81
N SER A 35 0.32 -5.71 -17.10
CA SER A 35 0.77 -4.38 -17.55
C SER A 35 2.26 -4.38 -17.85
N GLY A 36 3.05 -5.11 -17.07
CA GLY A 36 4.49 -5.29 -17.28
C GLY A 36 4.83 -5.79 -18.67
N ARG A 37 4.02 -6.62 -19.33
CA ARG A 37 4.32 -7.13 -20.69
C ARG A 37 4.28 -6.06 -21.78
N ARG A 38 3.71 -4.90 -21.48
CA ARG A 38 3.49 -3.80 -22.43
C ARG A 38 4.45 -2.63 -22.21
N TRP A 39 5.43 -2.77 -21.32
CA TRP A 39 6.32 -1.66 -20.93
C TRP A 39 7.03 -1.02 -22.13
N GLU A 40 7.52 -1.82 -23.08
CA GLU A 40 8.26 -1.32 -24.25
C GLU A 40 7.38 -0.42 -25.13
N MET A 41 6.17 -0.89 -25.44
CA MET A 41 5.23 -0.13 -26.26
C MET A 41 4.75 1.13 -25.55
N ALA A 42 4.42 1.03 -24.26
CA ALA A 42 4.01 2.17 -23.44
C ALA A 42 5.10 3.24 -23.40
N GLU A 43 6.36 2.85 -23.21
CA GLU A 43 7.52 3.74 -23.20
C GLU A 43 7.74 4.41 -24.57
N ILE A 44 7.63 3.67 -25.68
CA ILE A 44 7.76 4.25 -27.03
C ILE A 44 6.69 5.32 -27.27
N HIS A 45 5.43 5.05 -26.90
CA HIS A 45 4.34 6.01 -27.04
C HIS A 45 4.57 7.25 -26.14
N ALA A 46 4.97 7.05 -24.89
CA ALA A 46 5.25 8.12 -23.96
C ALA A 46 6.38 9.03 -24.45
N VAL A 47 7.51 8.46 -24.89
CA VAL A 47 8.65 9.23 -25.40
C VAL A 47 8.26 10.03 -26.65
N ARG A 48 7.44 9.46 -27.55
CA ARG A 48 6.90 10.20 -28.71
C ARG A 48 5.99 11.35 -28.30
N ALA A 49 5.32 11.25 -27.15
CA ALA A 49 4.49 12.30 -26.55
C ALA A 49 5.28 13.29 -25.66
N GLY A 50 6.61 13.25 -25.69
CA GLY A 50 7.48 14.19 -24.97
C GLY A 50 7.77 13.82 -23.52
N VAL A 51 7.45 12.60 -23.08
CA VAL A 51 7.77 12.09 -21.74
C VAL A 51 9.27 11.78 -21.62
N THR A 52 9.85 12.03 -20.45
CA THR A 52 11.25 11.69 -20.16
C THR A 52 11.44 10.17 -20.17
N ARG A 53 12.50 9.70 -20.85
CA ARG A 53 12.82 8.27 -20.97
C ARG A 53 12.91 7.59 -19.60
N GLY A 54 12.31 6.41 -19.50
CA GLY A 54 12.27 5.57 -18.32
C GLY A 54 11.11 5.86 -17.37
N ARG A 55 10.44 7.01 -17.46
CA ARG A 55 9.31 7.36 -16.58
C ARG A 55 8.12 6.43 -16.79
N MET A 56 7.79 6.10 -18.04
CA MET A 56 6.68 5.19 -18.32
C MET A 56 7.05 3.74 -18.02
N THR A 57 8.25 3.31 -18.40
CA THR A 57 8.75 1.98 -18.02
C THR A 57 8.71 1.76 -16.51
N GLU A 58 9.15 2.75 -15.72
CA GLU A 58 9.09 2.66 -14.27
C GLU A 58 7.65 2.56 -13.77
N LEU A 59 6.74 3.43 -14.22
CA LEU A 59 5.33 3.38 -13.82
C LEU A 59 4.69 2.03 -14.12
N VAL A 60 4.84 1.53 -15.34
CA VAL A 60 4.29 0.22 -15.75
C VAL A 60 4.96 -0.92 -14.99
N GLY A 61 6.27 -0.83 -14.73
CA GLY A 61 6.99 -1.78 -13.90
C GLY A 61 6.49 -1.80 -12.45
N ARG A 62 6.13 -0.64 -11.89
CA ARG A 62 5.52 -0.54 -10.56
C ARG A 62 4.09 -1.05 -10.53
N MET A 63 3.31 -0.83 -11.58
CA MET A 63 1.98 -1.47 -11.71
C MET A 63 2.11 -3.00 -11.71
N ALA A 64 3.09 -3.53 -12.45
CA ALA A 64 3.33 -4.97 -12.50
C ALA A 64 3.75 -5.54 -11.14
N ALA A 65 4.68 -4.87 -10.45
CA ALA A 65 5.11 -5.25 -9.10
C ALA A 65 3.94 -5.20 -8.09
N ALA A 66 3.12 -4.14 -8.13
CA ALA A 66 1.93 -4.02 -7.30
C ALA A 66 0.90 -5.15 -7.60
N GLY A 67 0.78 -5.59 -8.85
CA GLY A 67 -0.03 -6.75 -9.22
C GLY A 67 0.47 -8.06 -8.60
N GLU A 68 1.78 -8.27 -8.58
CA GLU A 68 2.41 -9.42 -7.91
C GLU A 68 2.24 -9.37 -6.38
N GLU A 69 2.47 -8.21 -5.77
CA GLU A 69 2.23 -7.99 -4.34
C GLU A 69 0.75 -8.19 -3.96
N LEU A 70 -0.19 -7.78 -4.81
CA LEU A 70 -1.61 -8.08 -4.60
C LEU A 70 -1.86 -9.60 -4.65
N GLY A 71 -1.20 -10.32 -5.56
CA GLY A 71 -1.30 -11.78 -5.66
C GLY A 71 -0.79 -12.50 -4.40
N LEU A 72 0.32 -12.01 -3.84
CA LEU A 72 0.86 -12.42 -2.54
C LEU A 72 -0.19 -12.22 -1.43
N ALA A 73 -0.77 -11.03 -1.35
CA ALA A 73 -1.79 -10.70 -0.35
C ALA A 73 -3.02 -11.62 -0.45
N CYS A 74 -3.49 -11.90 -1.68
CA CYS A 74 -4.64 -12.76 -1.93
C CYS A 74 -4.38 -14.20 -1.49
N THR A 75 -3.18 -14.73 -1.75
CA THR A 75 -2.82 -16.09 -1.36
C THR A 75 -2.65 -16.22 0.15
N ALA A 76 -2.01 -15.22 0.78
CA ALA A 76 -1.93 -15.15 2.22
C ALA A 76 -3.34 -15.10 2.86
N ALA A 77 -4.27 -14.33 2.29
CA ALA A 77 -5.63 -14.23 2.81
C ALA A 77 -6.39 -15.56 2.70
N LEU A 78 -6.27 -16.24 1.54
CA LEU A 78 -6.86 -17.56 1.33
C LEU A 78 -6.32 -18.58 2.33
N GLU A 79 -5.01 -18.59 2.56
CA GLU A 79 -4.39 -19.48 3.54
C GLU A 79 -4.83 -19.14 4.96
N ALA A 80 -4.90 -17.86 5.35
CA ALA A 80 -5.41 -17.43 6.65
C ALA A 80 -6.82 -17.98 6.91
N SER A 81 -7.72 -17.86 5.92
CA SER A 81 -9.08 -18.38 5.98
C SER A 81 -9.13 -19.92 6.03
N ARG A 82 -8.24 -20.63 5.33
CA ARG A 82 -8.10 -22.10 5.42
C ARG A 82 -7.58 -22.58 6.76
N TRP A 83 -6.67 -21.84 7.39
CA TRP A 83 -6.20 -22.13 8.74
C TRP A 83 -7.27 -21.83 9.78
N ARG A 84 -8.03 -20.74 9.62
CA ARG A 84 -9.17 -20.42 10.47
C ARG A 84 -10.26 -21.50 10.44
N ALA A 85 -10.51 -22.12 9.28
CA ALA A 85 -11.46 -23.23 9.20
C ALA A 85 -11.04 -24.49 9.99
N ARG A 86 -9.77 -24.57 10.42
CA ARG A 86 -9.18 -25.68 11.18
C ARG A 86 -8.73 -25.25 12.58
N TRP A 87 -9.40 -24.23 13.16
CA TRP A 87 -8.94 -23.56 14.39
C TRP A 87 -8.82 -24.48 15.62
N GLU A 88 -9.54 -25.62 15.63
CA GLU A 88 -9.46 -26.62 16.71
C GLU A 88 -8.04 -27.25 16.81
N GLU A 89 -7.20 -27.08 15.81
CA GLU A 89 -5.79 -27.48 15.83
C GLU A 89 -4.92 -26.37 16.46
N GLU A 90 -4.22 -26.67 17.56
CA GLU A 90 -3.37 -25.69 18.29
C GLU A 90 -2.37 -24.92 17.39
N ARG A 91 -1.87 -25.56 16.33
CA ARG A 91 -0.93 -24.95 15.36
C ARG A 91 -1.62 -24.04 14.33
N ALA A 92 -2.93 -24.16 14.13
CA ALA A 92 -3.67 -23.38 13.16
C ALA A 92 -3.73 -21.90 13.54
N HIS A 93 -3.71 -21.57 14.84
CA HIS A 93 -3.77 -20.18 15.31
C HIS A 93 -2.55 -19.36 14.90
N MET A 94 -1.34 -19.88 15.10
CA MET A 94 -0.12 -19.19 14.68
C MET A 94 -0.01 -19.10 13.16
N ALA A 95 -0.42 -20.14 12.45
CA ALA A 95 -0.42 -20.14 10.98
C ALA A 95 -1.40 -19.10 10.42
N ALA A 96 -2.64 -19.06 10.93
CA ALA A 96 -3.64 -18.06 10.55
C ALA A 96 -3.16 -16.63 10.82
N ARG A 97 -2.58 -16.39 12.01
CA ARG A 97 -1.99 -15.10 12.36
C ARG A 97 -0.88 -14.68 11.39
N ALA A 98 0.10 -15.55 11.17
CA ALA A 98 1.22 -15.25 10.28
C ALA A 98 0.76 -14.94 8.85
N MET A 99 -0.25 -15.66 8.36
CA MET A 99 -0.83 -15.42 7.04
C MET A 99 -1.59 -14.09 6.98
N ALA A 100 -2.38 -13.75 8.00
CA ALA A 100 -3.07 -12.45 8.05
C ALA A 100 -2.09 -11.27 8.15
N ASP A 101 -0.99 -11.42 8.89
CA ASP A 101 0.10 -10.43 8.93
C ASP A 101 0.75 -10.24 7.55
N LEU A 102 0.97 -11.34 6.80
CA LEU A 102 1.47 -11.28 5.43
C LEU A 102 0.48 -10.60 4.48
N THR A 103 -0.82 -10.88 4.60
CA THR A 103 -1.87 -10.17 3.85
C THR A 103 -1.78 -8.68 4.09
N ALA A 104 -1.79 -8.25 5.36
CA ALA A 104 -1.66 -6.85 5.73
C ALA A 104 -0.36 -6.23 5.19
N HIS A 105 0.77 -6.92 5.30
CA HIS A 105 2.07 -6.45 4.82
C HIS A 105 2.05 -6.13 3.32
N TYR A 106 1.62 -7.08 2.48
CA TYR A 106 1.57 -6.87 1.04
C TYR A 106 0.51 -5.86 0.63
N CYS A 107 -0.66 -5.84 1.28
CA CYS A 107 -1.67 -4.80 1.07
C CYS A 107 -1.09 -3.39 1.27
N LEU A 108 -0.31 -3.18 2.33
CA LEU A 108 0.32 -1.89 2.61
C LEU A 108 1.38 -1.51 1.57
N LEU A 109 2.18 -2.46 1.10
CA LEU A 109 3.16 -2.22 0.02
C LEU A 109 2.48 -1.76 -1.26
N VAL A 110 1.39 -2.43 -1.67
CA VAL A 110 0.60 -2.04 -2.84
C VAL A 110 0.01 -0.65 -2.65
N GLY A 111 -0.53 -0.33 -1.46
CA GLY A 111 -1.01 1.01 -1.15
C GLY A 111 0.07 2.09 -1.28
N HIS A 112 1.29 1.82 -0.79
CA HIS A 112 2.43 2.71 -0.99
C HIS A 112 2.77 2.86 -2.48
N GLY A 113 2.74 1.76 -3.23
CA GLY A 113 2.89 1.75 -4.68
C GLY A 113 1.89 2.67 -5.37
N LEU A 114 0.60 2.60 -5.03
CA LEU A 114 -0.46 3.42 -5.60
C LEU A 114 -0.21 4.93 -5.43
N VAL A 115 0.22 5.36 -4.24
CA VAL A 115 0.56 6.77 -4.00
C VAL A 115 1.72 7.20 -4.88
N ASN A 116 2.79 6.40 -4.93
CA ASN A 116 3.96 6.71 -5.76
C ASN A 116 3.62 6.78 -7.24
N MET A 117 2.85 5.81 -7.75
CA MET A 117 2.45 5.78 -9.15
C MET A 117 1.55 6.97 -9.50
N THR A 118 0.62 7.34 -8.62
CA THR A 118 -0.25 8.51 -8.83
C THR A 118 0.55 9.80 -8.86
N ALA A 119 1.46 9.99 -7.91
CA ALA A 119 2.32 11.17 -7.87
C ALA A 119 3.23 11.24 -9.12
N ARG A 120 3.87 10.13 -9.50
CA ARG A 120 4.73 10.07 -10.68
C ARG A 120 3.96 10.24 -12.00
N LEU A 121 2.70 9.84 -12.06
CA LEU A 121 1.83 10.10 -13.21
C LEU A 121 1.53 11.59 -13.37
N MET A 122 1.29 12.31 -12.27
CA MET A 122 1.06 13.77 -12.31
C MET A 122 2.29 14.54 -12.81
N HIS A 123 3.47 13.97 -12.59
CA HIS A 123 4.77 14.53 -12.99
C HIS A 123 5.42 13.78 -14.15
N LEU A 124 4.62 13.12 -14.98
CA LEU A 124 5.13 12.24 -16.02
C LEU A 124 6.07 12.97 -16.99
N ARG A 125 5.83 14.26 -17.29
CA ARG A 125 6.68 15.06 -18.18
C ARG A 125 7.74 15.87 -17.43
N GLY A 126 7.89 15.64 -16.12
CA GLY A 126 8.85 16.37 -15.29
C GLY A 126 8.34 17.75 -14.87
N GLU A 127 7.02 17.93 -14.81
CA GLU A 127 6.41 19.12 -14.21
C GLU A 127 6.93 19.31 -12.78
N THR A 128 7.09 20.56 -12.35
CA THR A 128 7.44 20.84 -10.96
C THR A 128 6.25 20.56 -10.03
N PRO A 129 6.47 20.04 -8.81
CA PRO A 129 5.41 19.96 -7.80
C PRO A 129 4.82 21.34 -7.52
N TYR A 130 3.62 21.35 -6.96
CA TYR A 130 2.99 22.59 -6.53
C TYR A 130 3.88 23.40 -5.56
N ALA A 131 3.75 24.73 -5.59
CA ALA A 131 4.71 25.67 -4.98
C ALA A 131 4.96 25.55 -3.46
N ARG A 132 4.15 24.78 -2.73
CA ARG A 132 4.27 24.57 -1.28
C ARG A 132 4.40 23.09 -0.90
N ALA A 133 4.82 22.25 -1.85
CA ALA A 133 5.14 20.87 -1.58
C ALA A 133 6.21 20.76 -0.49
N SER A 134 6.03 19.80 0.43
CA SER A 134 7.10 19.45 1.36
C SER A 134 8.33 18.91 0.61
N ASP A 135 9.53 19.11 1.17
CA ASP A 135 10.79 18.64 0.55
C ASP A 135 10.76 17.13 0.25
N GLY A 136 10.19 16.32 1.15
CA GLY A 136 10.06 14.88 0.94
C GLY A 136 9.13 14.53 -0.22
N TYR A 137 8.02 15.25 -0.38
CA TYR A 137 7.11 15.05 -1.52
C TYR A 137 7.76 15.51 -2.83
N ALA A 138 8.37 16.70 -2.81
CA ALA A 138 9.06 17.24 -3.97
C ALA A 138 10.18 16.29 -4.43
N ALA A 139 11.02 15.81 -3.51
CA ALA A 139 12.06 14.84 -3.79
C ALA A 139 11.51 13.56 -4.44
N ALA A 140 10.36 13.06 -3.96
CA ALA A 140 9.74 11.86 -4.50
C ALA A 140 9.32 11.98 -5.98
N VAL A 141 8.74 13.12 -6.36
CA VAL A 141 8.20 13.30 -7.72
C VAL A 141 9.25 13.73 -8.73
N VAL A 142 10.21 14.56 -8.32
CA VAL A 142 11.29 15.05 -9.21
C VAL A 142 12.38 14.00 -9.43
N SER A 143 12.48 12.99 -8.54
CA SER A 143 13.48 11.92 -8.65
C SER A 143 13.48 11.29 -10.04
N PRO A 144 14.66 11.05 -10.65
CA PRO A 144 14.77 10.30 -11.90
C PRO A 144 14.06 8.93 -11.83
N PRO A 145 13.68 8.35 -12.98
CA PRO A 145 13.18 6.98 -12.98
C PRO A 145 14.25 6.01 -12.47
N PHE A 146 13.83 4.99 -11.74
CA PHE A 146 14.67 3.97 -11.11
C PHE A 146 15.62 4.49 -10.01
N THR A 147 15.30 5.65 -9.42
CA THR A 147 16.03 6.16 -8.25
C THR A 147 15.74 5.29 -7.01
N GLU A 148 16.75 5.11 -6.16
CA GLU A 148 16.68 4.31 -4.93
C GLU A 148 15.55 4.72 -3.95
N HIS A 149 15.23 3.80 -3.04
CA HIS A 149 14.07 3.81 -2.13
C HIS A 149 13.91 5.04 -1.22
N GLY A 150 14.91 5.92 -1.11
CA GLY A 150 14.87 7.10 -0.22
C GLY A 150 13.84 8.17 -0.60
N ALA A 151 13.31 8.14 -1.83
CA ALA A 151 12.38 9.12 -2.35
C ALA A 151 10.94 8.56 -2.50
N TRP A 152 10.55 7.57 -1.70
CA TRP A 152 9.28 6.87 -1.87
C TRP A 152 8.21 7.39 -0.91
N LEU A 153 7.05 7.73 -1.46
CA LEU A 153 5.89 8.16 -0.67
C LEU A 153 5.23 6.96 0.01
N ALA A 154 4.99 7.06 1.31
CA ALA A 154 4.15 6.09 2.00
C ALA A 154 2.67 6.48 1.87
N MET A 155 1.78 5.48 1.84
CA MET A 155 0.32 5.67 1.93
C MET A 155 -0.06 6.05 3.36
N ASN A 156 -0.12 7.35 3.60
CA ASN A 156 -0.52 7.95 4.86
C ASN A 156 -1.18 9.32 4.64
N LYS A 157 -1.79 9.86 5.69
CA LYS A 157 -2.47 11.16 5.67
C LYS A 157 -1.63 12.30 5.11
N ALA A 158 -0.32 12.33 5.40
CA ALA A 158 0.55 13.41 4.94
C ALA A 158 0.76 13.33 3.42
N SER A 159 1.20 12.18 2.91
CA SER A 159 1.43 12.00 1.47
C SER A 159 0.16 12.18 0.65
N VAL A 160 -0.98 11.65 1.12
CA VAL A 160 -2.27 11.76 0.43
C VAL A 160 -2.78 13.21 0.43
N LYS A 161 -2.54 13.97 1.51
CA LYS A 161 -2.85 15.40 1.56
C LYS A 161 -2.02 16.20 0.55
N GLU A 162 -0.73 15.91 0.44
CA GLU A 162 0.15 16.53 -0.55
C GLU A 162 -0.30 16.20 -1.97
N LEU A 163 -0.52 14.91 -2.25
CA LEU A 163 -1.00 14.41 -3.54
C LEU A 163 -2.31 15.08 -3.97
N ARG A 164 -3.26 15.25 -3.06
CA ARG A 164 -4.54 15.92 -3.37
C ARG A 164 -4.36 17.38 -3.77
N LYS A 165 -3.47 18.12 -3.10
CA LYS A 165 -3.19 19.52 -3.44
C LYS A 165 -2.52 19.61 -4.80
N ASP A 166 -1.61 18.70 -5.06
CA ASP A 166 -0.83 18.66 -6.30
C ASP A 166 -1.72 18.30 -7.49
N ALA A 167 -2.57 17.28 -7.34
CA ALA A 167 -3.62 16.95 -8.29
C ALA A 167 -4.51 18.16 -8.62
N ALA A 168 -4.94 18.92 -7.60
CA ALA A 168 -5.72 20.12 -7.80
C ALA A 168 -4.94 21.21 -8.57
N ALA A 169 -3.62 21.31 -8.36
CA ALA A 169 -2.77 22.25 -9.09
C ALA A 169 -2.62 21.89 -10.58
N THR A 170 -2.75 20.62 -10.95
CA THR A 170 -2.73 20.20 -12.38
C THR A 170 -3.93 20.69 -13.19
N GLY A 171 -5.05 20.98 -12.54
CA GLY A 171 -6.32 21.30 -13.20
C GLY A 171 -6.91 20.17 -14.05
N THR A 172 -6.35 18.96 -14.02
CA THR A 172 -6.79 17.82 -14.84
C THR A 172 -7.78 16.95 -14.07
N PRO A 173 -9.06 16.85 -14.49
CA PRO A 173 -10.10 16.13 -13.74
C PRO A 173 -9.75 14.67 -13.44
N GLU A 174 -9.14 13.97 -14.40
CA GLU A 174 -8.76 12.56 -14.28
C GLU A 174 -7.70 12.35 -13.18
N LEU A 175 -6.73 13.25 -13.07
CA LEU A 175 -5.69 13.20 -12.03
C LEU A 175 -6.26 13.54 -10.65
N ILE A 176 -7.21 14.47 -10.59
CA ILE A 176 -7.95 14.80 -9.36
C ILE A 176 -8.76 13.60 -8.87
N GLU A 177 -9.42 12.88 -9.78
CA GLU A 177 -10.17 11.66 -9.45
C GLU A 177 -9.25 10.58 -8.88
N LEU A 178 -8.09 10.34 -9.49
CA LEU A 178 -7.12 9.37 -8.97
C LEU A 178 -6.65 9.72 -7.55
N ALA A 179 -6.36 10.99 -7.28
CA ALA A 179 -6.00 11.42 -5.93
C ALA A 179 -7.16 11.22 -4.93
N ALA A 180 -8.41 11.46 -5.37
CA ALA A 180 -9.59 11.27 -4.54
C ALA A 180 -9.82 9.80 -4.15
N LEU A 181 -9.51 8.84 -5.03
CA LEU A 181 -9.54 7.41 -4.70
C LEU A 181 -8.61 7.09 -3.52
N LEU A 182 -7.40 7.66 -3.50
CA LEU A 182 -6.44 7.44 -2.43
C LEU A 182 -6.82 8.16 -1.14
N VAL A 183 -7.51 9.31 -1.22
CA VAL A 183 -8.14 9.94 -0.04
C VAL A 183 -9.19 9.02 0.56
N THR A 184 -10.06 8.44 -0.26
CA THR A 184 -11.10 7.51 0.19
C THR A 184 -10.48 6.27 0.85
N LEU A 185 -9.45 5.68 0.25
CA LEU A 185 -8.75 4.53 0.83
C LEU A 185 -8.05 4.89 2.15
N GLU A 186 -7.39 6.06 2.24
CA GLU A 186 -6.75 6.51 3.49
C GLU A 186 -7.76 6.74 4.62
N GLN A 187 -8.97 7.19 4.29
CA GLN A 187 -10.03 7.45 5.26
C GLN A 187 -10.81 6.21 5.67
N ASN A 188 -10.73 5.13 4.88
CA ASN A 188 -11.35 3.85 5.20
C ASN A 188 -10.89 3.36 6.58
N GLU A 189 -11.84 3.04 7.44
CA GLU A 189 -11.57 2.69 8.84
C GLU A 189 -10.71 1.44 8.96
N THR A 190 -11.06 0.37 8.25
CA THR A 190 -10.32 -0.88 8.25
C THR A 190 -8.91 -0.71 7.70
N TRP A 191 -8.72 0.10 6.65
CA TRP A 191 -7.39 0.45 6.17
C TRP A 191 -6.56 1.13 7.27
N ARG A 192 -7.14 2.07 8.00
CA ARG A 192 -6.47 2.76 9.11
C ARG A 192 -6.15 1.83 10.27
N GLU A 193 -7.00 0.84 10.56
CA GLU A 193 -6.75 -0.19 11.56
C GLU A 193 -5.53 -1.04 11.20
N VAL A 194 -5.45 -1.53 9.95
CA VAL A 194 -4.31 -2.30 9.45
C VAL A 194 -3.01 -1.48 9.47
N VAL A 195 -3.05 -0.21 9.03
CA VAL A 195 -1.91 0.72 9.13
C VAL A 195 -1.51 0.95 10.59
N GLY A 196 -2.49 1.14 11.47
CA GLY A 196 -2.31 1.35 12.90
C GLY A 196 -1.56 0.18 13.54
N ARG A 197 -2.01 -1.05 13.29
CA ARG A 197 -1.39 -2.29 13.78
C ARG A 197 0.03 -2.45 13.30
N ARG A 198 0.30 -2.25 12.00
CA ARG A 198 1.67 -2.31 11.49
C ARG A 198 2.58 -1.28 12.18
N ASN A 199 2.08 -0.09 12.45
CA ASN A 199 2.87 0.98 13.08
C ASN A 199 3.11 0.75 14.58
N THR A 200 2.18 0.13 15.30
CA THR A 200 2.37 -0.28 16.70
C THR A 200 3.29 -1.50 16.81
N GLU A 201 3.18 -2.45 15.88
CA GLU A 201 3.90 -3.71 15.94
C GLU A 201 5.35 -3.67 15.44
N PHE A 202 5.70 -2.75 14.54
CA PHE A 202 7.02 -2.77 13.88
C PHE A 202 8.00 -1.68 14.33
N HIS A 203 7.55 -0.53 14.86
CA HIS A 203 8.49 0.59 15.01
C HIS A 203 8.56 1.37 16.30
N ARG A 204 7.62 1.35 17.24
CA ARG A 204 7.84 2.13 18.47
C ARG A 204 7.39 1.52 19.77
N MET A 205 6.41 0.64 19.79
CA MET A 205 5.73 0.30 21.04
C MET A 205 4.86 -0.95 20.85
N ARG A 206 5.43 -2.15 20.87
CA ARG A 206 4.61 -3.37 20.90
C ARG A 206 3.93 -3.46 22.27
N PRO A 207 2.59 -3.50 22.34
CA PRO A 207 1.91 -4.09 23.47
C PRO A 207 2.28 -5.58 23.46
N GLN A 208 3.04 -6.05 24.46
CA GLN A 208 3.54 -7.43 24.46
C GLN A 208 2.40 -8.44 24.68
N THR A 209 2.43 -9.56 23.97
CA THR A 209 1.52 -10.70 24.20
C THR A 209 1.83 -11.45 25.51
N ILE A 210 2.81 -10.97 26.29
CA ILE A 210 3.25 -11.51 27.58
C ILE A 210 3.42 -10.35 28.58
N ASP A 211 3.23 -10.66 29.86
CA ASP A 211 3.45 -9.74 30.97
C ASP A 211 4.93 -9.32 31.08
N GLY A 212 5.21 -8.03 31.35
CA GLY A 212 6.59 -7.49 31.48
C GLY A 212 7.20 -6.80 30.23
N GLY A 213 6.39 -6.17 29.38
CA GLY A 213 6.82 -5.62 28.08
C GLY A 213 7.60 -4.29 28.05
N VAL A 214 7.81 -3.76 26.84
CA VAL A 214 8.61 -2.54 26.59
C VAL A 214 7.91 -1.32 27.19
N PRO A 215 8.61 -0.51 28.02
CA PRO A 215 8.01 0.63 28.70
C PRO A 215 7.40 1.63 27.71
N GLN A 216 6.09 1.86 27.87
CA GLN A 216 5.28 2.72 26.99
C GLN A 216 5.38 4.21 27.34
N VAL A 217 5.89 4.52 28.52
CA VAL A 217 6.01 5.86 29.06
C VAL A 217 7.41 5.99 29.65
N ASN A 218 8.10 7.08 29.34
CA ASN A 218 9.29 7.43 30.07
C ASN A 218 8.85 7.88 31.47
N PRO A 219 9.23 7.18 32.55
CA PRO A 219 8.80 7.52 33.91
C PRO A 219 9.21 8.94 34.32
N TRP A 220 10.14 9.55 33.60
CA TRP A 220 10.64 10.90 33.84
C TRP A 220 9.87 12.02 33.09
N VAL A 221 8.88 11.72 32.23
CA VAL A 221 8.16 12.75 31.43
C VAL A 221 7.02 13.43 32.21
N LEU A 222 6.66 12.95 33.40
CA LEU A 222 5.81 13.69 34.34
C LEU A 222 6.58 14.71 35.20
N TYR A 223 7.90 14.79 35.04
CA TYR A 223 8.75 15.78 35.70
C TYR A 223 8.92 16.99 34.77
N SER A 224 7.89 17.84 34.67
CA SER A 224 8.14 19.22 34.25
C SER A 224 8.96 19.93 35.34
N GLU A 225 9.93 20.72 34.92
CA GLU A 225 10.97 21.40 35.72
C GLU A 225 10.48 22.41 36.78
N GLU A 226 9.24 22.35 37.26
CA GLU A 226 8.59 23.42 38.04
C GLU A 226 8.15 23.06 39.47
N THR A 227 8.44 21.87 40.01
CA THR A 227 8.08 21.55 41.41
C THR A 227 9.25 20.94 42.19
N GLU A 228 9.75 21.69 43.18
CA GLU A 228 10.87 21.35 44.08
C GLU A 228 10.55 20.28 45.15
N GLU A 229 9.38 19.64 45.15
CA GLU A 229 9.02 18.66 46.17
C GLU A 229 9.19 17.22 45.65
N HIS A 230 10.24 16.57 46.17
CA HIS A 230 10.63 15.20 45.84
C HIS A 230 9.87 14.17 46.69
N GLU A 231 8.64 13.83 46.30
CA GLU A 231 8.04 12.54 46.68
C GLU A 231 7.85 11.68 45.42
N ALA A 232 8.81 10.80 45.17
CA ALA A 232 8.72 9.80 44.13
C ALA A 232 7.69 8.74 44.54
N VAL A 233 6.42 8.94 44.15
CA VAL A 233 5.43 7.87 44.19
C VAL A 233 5.75 6.91 43.04
N TRP A 234 6.48 5.85 43.34
CA TRP A 234 6.65 4.72 42.44
C TRP A 234 5.32 3.99 42.31
N GLN A 235 4.51 4.36 41.33
CA GLN A 235 3.44 3.50 40.87
C GLN A 235 4.07 2.36 40.07
N MET A 236 4.41 1.26 40.75
CA MET A 236 4.61 -0.02 40.08
C MET A 236 3.25 -0.47 39.58
N ASP A 237 2.97 -0.18 38.31
CA ASP A 237 1.90 -0.84 37.58
C ASP A 237 2.37 -2.28 37.34
N PHE A 238 2.10 -3.16 38.31
CA PHE A 238 2.22 -4.59 38.10
C PHE A 238 1.23 -4.91 36.99
N GLY A 239 1.79 -5.13 35.79
CA GLY A 239 1.11 -5.13 34.52
C GLY A 239 -0.34 -5.55 34.63
N ASN A 240 -1.23 -4.72 34.11
CA ASN A 240 -2.58 -5.16 33.82
C ASN A 240 -2.45 -6.51 33.08
N PRO A 241 -2.88 -7.65 33.66
CA PRO A 241 -2.75 -8.97 33.02
C PRO A 241 -3.56 -9.05 31.72
N LEU A 242 -4.30 -7.98 31.41
CA LEU A 242 -4.93 -7.70 30.15
C LEU A 242 -4.12 -6.61 29.46
N ASN A 243 -3.14 -6.99 28.65
CA ASN A 243 -2.86 -6.15 27.50
C ASN A 243 -4.07 -6.31 26.55
N PRO A 244 -4.95 -5.30 26.40
CA PRO A 244 -6.21 -5.45 25.66
C PRO A 244 -6.01 -5.54 24.14
N PHE A 245 -4.75 -5.61 23.66
CA PHE A 245 -4.38 -5.52 22.25
C PHE A 245 -3.64 -6.75 21.71
N THR A 246 -3.80 -7.94 22.28
CA THR A 246 -3.57 -9.14 21.45
C THR A 246 -4.82 -9.28 20.58
N PRO A 247 -4.78 -8.90 19.29
CA PRO A 247 -5.97 -8.99 18.46
C PRO A 247 -6.38 -10.46 18.42
N ASP A 248 -7.67 -10.72 18.54
CA ASP A 248 -8.19 -12.04 18.21
C ASP A 248 -7.73 -12.40 16.79
N VAL A 249 -7.18 -13.60 16.60
CA VAL A 249 -6.69 -14.05 15.29
C VAL A 249 -7.83 -14.02 14.27
N ALA A 250 -9.05 -14.33 14.69
CA ALA A 250 -10.23 -14.22 13.84
C ALA A 250 -10.45 -12.76 13.38
N GLN A 251 -10.39 -11.81 14.30
CA GLN A 251 -10.49 -10.38 14.01
C GLN A 251 -9.36 -9.91 13.07
N LEU A 252 -8.13 -10.39 13.25
CA LEU A 252 -7.01 -10.06 12.37
C LEU A 252 -7.22 -10.56 10.95
N VAL A 253 -7.71 -11.79 10.79
CA VAL A 253 -8.07 -12.35 9.48
C VAL A 253 -9.15 -11.48 8.84
N ASP A 254 -10.24 -11.18 9.55
CA ASP A 254 -11.37 -10.39 9.05
C ASP A 254 -10.94 -8.99 8.59
N GLU A 255 -10.17 -8.27 9.40
CA GLU A 255 -9.69 -6.94 9.04
C GLU A 255 -8.73 -6.95 7.85
N SER A 256 -7.85 -7.95 7.78
CA SER A 256 -6.92 -8.09 6.65
C SER A 256 -7.67 -8.36 5.33
N GLU A 257 -8.76 -9.13 5.38
CA GLU A 257 -9.60 -9.39 4.22
C GLU A 257 -10.39 -8.14 3.78
N VAL A 258 -11.00 -7.41 4.71
CA VAL A 258 -11.75 -6.18 4.40
C VAL A 258 -10.81 -5.09 3.85
N ALA A 259 -9.61 -4.95 4.41
CA ALA A 259 -8.61 -4.01 3.88
C ALA A 259 -8.14 -4.40 2.47
N LEU A 260 -7.95 -5.70 2.21
CA LEU A 260 -7.65 -6.23 0.88
C LEU A 260 -8.78 -5.92 -0.12
N GLU A 261 -10.05 -6.05 0.27
CA GLU A 261 -11.19 -5.69 -0.58
C GLU A 261 -11.24 -4.21 -0.92
N ALA A 262 -11.05 -3.34 0.08
CA ALA A 262 -10.99 -1.90 -0.13
C ALA A 262 -9.84 -1.52 -1.09
N LEU A 263 -8.68 -2.17 -0.95
CA LEU A 263 -7.55 -1.98 -1.84
C LEU A 263 -7.87 -2.45 -3.28
N VAL A 264 -8.42 -3.65 -3.46
CA VAL A 264 -8.81 -4.17 -4.78
C VAL A 264 -9.82 -3.25 -5.46
N GLY A 265 -10.86 -2.81 -4.73
CA GLY A 265 -11.84 -1.86 -5.25
C GLY A 265 -11.21 -0.52 -5.66
N THR A 266 -10.18 -0.07 -4.93
CA THR A 266 -9.40 1.11 -5.29
C THR A 266 -8.56 0.89 -6.54
N MET A 267 -7.86 -0.24 -6.65
CA MET A 267 -7.02 -0.58 -7.82
C MET A 267 -7.84 -0.69 -9.11
N VAL A 268 -9.02 -1.31 -9.06
CA VAL A 268 -9.92 -1.41 -10.22
C VAL A 268 -10.34 -0.02 -10.72
N GLN A 269 -10.68 0.89 -9.82
CA GLN A 269 -11.04 2.26 -10.18
C GLN A 269 -9.82 3.05 -10.66
N TRP A 270 -8.68 2.86 -10.00
CA TRP A 270 -7.43 3.51 -10.33
C TRP A 270 -6.97 3.15 -11.74
N GLU A 271 -7.04 1.88 -12.13
CA GLU A 271 -6.66 1.44 -13.48
C GLU A 271 -7.49 2.11 -14.57
N ARG A 272 -8.81 2.24 -14.35
CA ARG A 272 -9.70 2.97 -15.26
C ARG A 272 -9.34 4.44 -15.33
N GLY A 273 -9.05 5.08 -14.19
CA GLY A 273 -8.63 6.49 -14.12
C GLY A 273 -7.26 6.73 -14.76
N TRP A 274 -6.33 5.78 -14.61
CA TRP A 274 -5.00 5.80 -15.23
C TRP A 274 -5.09 5.86 -16.75
N GLN A 275 -5.89 4.98 -17.37
CA GLN A 275 -6.07 4.97 -18.82
C GLN A 275 -6.64 6.30 -19.34
N ARG A 276 -7.60 6.88 -18.62
CA ARG A 276 -8.15 8.21 -18.95
C ARG A 276 -7.12 9.32 -18.75
N SER A 277 -6.32 9.25 -17.69
CA SER A 277 -5.25 10.22 -17.41
C SER A 277 -4.19 10.23 -18.50
N LEU A 278 -3.81 9.07 -19.05
CA LEU A 278 -2.88 9.00 -20.18
C LEU A 278 -3.43 9.69 -21.44
N VAL A 279 -4.73 9.60 -21.69
CA VAL A 279 -5.38 10.33 -22.79
C VAL A 279 -5.40 11.83 -22.49
N ALA A 280 -5.79 12.24 -21.28
CA ALA A 280 -5.81 13.65 -20.87
C ALA A 280 -4.42 14.30 -20.94
N LEU A 281 -3.37 13.54 -20.62
CA LEU A 281 -1.98 13.95 -20.74
C LEU A 281 -1.44 13.87 -22.18
N ASN A 282 -2.26 13.52 -23.18
CA ASN A 282 -1.85 13.33 -24.58
C ASN A 282 -0.70 12.32 -24.76
N VAL A 283 -0.66 11.28 -23.93
CA VAL A 283 0.33 10.19 -24.01
C VAL A 283 -0.13 9.10 -24.99
N THR A 284 -1.43 8.83 -25.02
CA THR A 284 -2.08 7.92 -25.98
C THR A 284 -3.30 8.59 -26.62
N GLN A 285 -3.76 8.10 -27.79
CA GLN A 285 -4.91 8.69 -28.49
C GLN A 285 -6.24 8.02 -28.11
N THR A 286 -6.20 6.78 -27.62
CA THR A 286 -7.39 6.09 -27.07
C THR A 286 -7.04 5.33 -25.79
N PRO A 287 -8.01 5.09 -24.88
CA PRO A 287 -7.81 4.23 -23.72
C PRO A 287 -7.39 2.80 -24.11
N GLU A 288 -7.85 2.34 -25.27
CA GLU A 288 -7.52 1.03 -25.83
C GLU A 288 -6.07 0.93 -26.31
N GLN A 289 -5.43 2.05 -26.69
CA GLN A 289 -4.00 2.11 -26.98
C GLN A 289 -3.14 2.15 -25.71
N ALA A 290 -3.71 2.56 -24.57
CA ALA A 290 -3.05 2.44 -23.26
C ALA A 290 -3.14 1.01 -22.68
N GLY A 291 -4.03 0.17 -23.23
CA GLY A 291 -4.33 -1.17 -22.75
C GLY A 291 -4.20 -2.31 -23.78
N LYS A 292 -3.58 -2.06 -24.96
CA LYS A 292 -3.21 -3.08 -25.95
C LYS A 292 -1.71 -3.03 -26.15
#